data_AF-A0A292ZH09-F1
#
_entry.id   AF-A0A292ZH09-F1
#
_cell.length_a   1.000
_cell.length_b   1.000
_cell.length_c   1.000
_cell.angle_alpha   90.00
_cell.angle_beta   90.00
_cell.angle_gamma   90.00
#
_symmetry.space_group_name_H-M   'P 1'
#
loop_
_entity.id
_entity.type
_entity.pdbx_description
1 polymer ?
#
loop_
_entity_poly.entity_id
_entity_poly.type
_entity_poly.pdbx_seq_one_letter_code
_entity_poly.pdbx_strand_id
1 'polypeptide(L)'
;MLAPSIYHHFPSKDHLVEEVMMEGIYRNNRHIMARVEGLGAATAPIVRLRAAIVAHVDFLLTGDDYSSAVSRIFDDLPEEMRKRVLAAYSSFDNYWRDLIVAAQADGSASQALDATVVRKFLIAMLDSCASWYRPGKLGPMQIAEQAADLLLNGFAAERP
;
A
#
# COMPACT_ATOMS: atom_id res chain seq x y z
N MET A 1 2.42 22.55 35.55
CA MET A 1 3.07 23.13 34.36
C MET A 1 2.55 22.38 33.14
N LEU A 2 1.73 23.02 32.32
CA LEU A 2 1.19 22.44 31.08
C LEU A 2 2.34 22.32 30.07
N ALA A 3 2.48 21.14 29.45
CA ALA A 3 3.46 20.93 28.40
C ALA A 3 3.24 21.97 27.28
N PRO A 4 4.30 22.62 26.76
CA PRO A 4 4.18 23.48 25.59
C PRO A 4 3.66 22.62 24.46
N SER A 5 2.42 22.88 24.05
CA SER A 5 1.75 22.03 23.10
C SER A 5 2.42 22.18 21.74
N ILE A 6 2.61 21.05 21.06
CA ILE A 6 3.24 20.91 19.74
C ILE A 6 2.51 21.75 18.66
N TYR A 7 1.35 22.34 19.00
CA TYR A 7 0.54 23.21 18.15
C TYR A 7 1.21 24.52 17.71
N HIS A 8 2.30 24.95 18.33
CA HIS A 8 2.95 26.23 17.95
C HIS A 8 3.78 26.18 16.64
N HIS A 9 3.97 24.99 16.04
CA HIS A 9 4.77 24.85 14.81
C HIS A 9 3.99 24.56 13.53
N PHE A 10 2.65 24.47 13.57
CA PHE A 10 1.85 24.17 12.39
C PHE A 10 0.72 25.20 12.18
N PRO A 11 0.58 25.78 10.97
CA PRO A 11 -0.43 26.81 10.67
C PRO A 11 -1.89 26.40 10.94
N SER A 12 -2.18 25.09 11.08
CA SER A 12 -3.42 24.57 11.68
C SER A 12 -3.27 23.07 12.03
N LYS A 13 -4.19 22.52 12.83
CA LYS A 13 -4.29 21.06 13.10
C LYS A 13 -4.36 20.26 11.79
N ASP A 14 -5.08 20.76 10.79
CA ASP A 14 -5.26 20.11 9.49
C ASP A 14 -3.94 20.03 8.71
N HIS A 15 -3.10 21.06 8.78
CA HIS A 15 -1.79 21.01 8.15
C HIS A 15 -0.88 19.94 8.77
N LEU A 16 -0.91 19.78 10.10
CA LEU A 16 -0.19 18.71 10.77
C LEU A 16 -0.72 17.33 10.35
N VAL A 17 -2.05 17.15 10.26
CA VAL A 17 -2.64 15.89 9.77
C VAL A 17 -2.18 15.62 8.34
N GLU A 18 -2.14 16.63 7.48
CA GLU A 18 -1.68 16.49 6.10
C GLU A 18 -0.24 15.99 6.02
N GLU A 19 0.68 16.67 6.70
CA GLU A 19 2.10 16.30 6.72
C GLU A 19 2.31 14.87 7.25
N VAL A 20 1.57 14.49 8.29
CA VAL A 20 1.64 13.14 8.85
C VAL A 20 1.12 12.09 7.85
N MET A 21 0.02 12.37 7.15
CA MET A 21 -0.51 11.46 6.14
C MET A 21 0.45 11.30 4.96
N MET A 22 0.99 12.42 4.47
CA MET A 22 1.98 12.42 3.39
C MET A 22 3.21 11.61 3.79
N GLU A 23 3.75 11.83 4.99
CA GLU A 23 4.91 11.07 5.47
C GLU A 23 4.59 9.56 5.61
N GLY A 24 3.37 9.20 6.04
CA GLY A 24 2.91 7.81 6.04
C GLY A 24 2.91 7.17 4.65
N ILE A 25 2.36 7.87 3.66
CA ILE A 25 2.35 7.46 2.25
C ILE A 25 3.78 7.29 1.74
N TYR A 26 4.65 8.29 1.96
CA TYR A 26 6.03 8.22 1.50
C TYR A 26 6.83 7.11 2.18
N ARG A 27 6.64 6.87 3.49
CA ARG A 27 7.27 5.76 4.21
C ARG A 27 6.85 4.41 3.65
N ASN A 28 5.56 4.21 3.41
CA ASN A 28 5.07 2.96 2.83
C ASN A 28 5.72 2.70 1.47
N ASN A 29 5.71 3.71 0.59
CA ASN A 29 6.27 3.55 -0.74
C ASN A 29 7.79 3.34 -0.74
N ARG A 30 8.53 4.07 0.10
CA ARG A 30 9.97 3.82 0.29
C ARG A 30 10.23 2.40 0.80
N HIS A 31 9.39 1.90 1.72
CA HIS A 31 9.47 0.54 2.23
C HIS A 31 9.28 -0.48 1.10
N ILE A 32 8.21 -0.34 0.32
CA ILE A 32 7.90 -1.22 -0.82
C ILE A 32 9.06 -1.22 -1.84
N MET A 33 9.50 -0.04 -2.28
CA MET A 33 10.57 0.09 -3.26
C MET A 33 11.87 -0.53 -2.75
N ALA A 34 12.25 -0.27 -1.48
CA ALA A 34 13.46 -0.85 -0.90
C ALA A 34 13.41 -2.38 -0.87
N ARG A 35 12.24 -2.98 -0.55
CA ARG A 35 12.06 -4.43 -0.57
C ARG A 35 12.20 -5.03 -1.96
N VAL A 36 11.58 -4.40 -2.95
CA VAL A 36 11.59 -4.89 -4.33
C VAL A 36 12.97 -4.72 -4.98
N GLU A 37 13.57 -3.54 -4.87
CA GLU A 37 14.88 -3.29 -5.47
C GLU A 37 16.01 -4.07 -4.78
N GLY A 38 15.84 -4.39 -3.49
CA GLY A 38 16.74 -5.28 -2.75
C GLY A 38 16.82 -6.70 -3.31
N LEU A 39 15.83 -7.15 -4.10
CA LEU A 39 15.88 -8.44 -4.79
C LEU A 39 16.76 -8.42 -6.04
N GLY A 40 17.13 -7.23 -6.54
CA GLY A 40 17.92 -7.06 -7.75
C GLY A 40 17.11 -7.14 -9.05
N ALA A 41 17.64 -6.52 -10.10
CA ALA A 41 16.99 -6.37 -11.41
C ALA A 41 16.77 -7.70 -12.15
N ALA A 42 17.55 -8.73 -11.85
CA ALA A 42 17.45 -10.04 -12.50
C ALA A 42 16.38 -10.95 -11.87
N THR A 43 15.77 -10.56 -10.76
CA THR A 43 14.71 -11.35 -10.12
C THR A 43 13.44 -11.33 -10.97
N ALA A 44 12.80 -12.50 -11.10
CA ALA A 44 11.59 -12.66 -11.89
C ALA A 44 10.52 -11.61 -11.51
N PRO A 45 9.92 -10.91 -12.49
CA PRO A 45 8.87 -9.92 -12.28
C PRO A 45 7.76 -10.31 -11.30
N ILE A 46 7.24 -11.55 -11.38
CA ILE A 46 6.21 -12.03 -10.46
C ILE A 46 6.68 -12.08 -9.01
N VAL A 47 7.95 -12.39 -8.77
CA VAL A 47 8.55 -12.41 -7.43
C VAL A 47 8.73 -10.98 -6.91
N ARG A 48 9.09 -10.04 -7.78
CA ARG A 48 9.14 -8.61 -7.45
C ARG A 48 7.76 -8.06 -7.09
N LEU A 49 6.72 -8.40 -7.86
CA LEU A 49 5.33 -8.04 -7.55
C LEU A 49 4.87 -8.66 -6.23
N ARG A 50 5.20 -9.93 -5.98
CA ARG A 50 4.93 -10.61 -4.71
C ARG A 50 5.53 -9.86 -3.53
N ALA A 51 6.80 -9.48 -3.64
CA ALA A 51 7.49 -8.73 -2.59
C ALA A 51 6.86 -7.36 -2.34
N ALA A 52 6.38 -6.69 -3.38
CA ALA A 52 5.64 -5.43 -3.23
C ALA A 52 4.34 -5.62 -2.44
N ILE A 53 3.56 -6.66 -2.78
CA ILE A 53 2.30 -7.00 -2.08
C ILE A 53 2.56 -7.27 -0.60
N VAL A 54 3.54 -8.14 -0.31
CA VAL A 54 3.88 -8.51 1.07
C VAL A 54 4.35 -7.29 1.85
N ALA A 55 5.25 -6.49 1.27
CA ALA A 55 5.79 -5.29 1.92
C ALA A 55 4.70 -4.26 2.24
N HIS A 56 3.74 -4.05 1.34
CA HIS A 56 2.63 -3.11 1.55
C HIS A 56 1.74 -3.55 2.71
N VAL A 57 1.30 -4.82 2.72
CA VAL A 57 0.42 -5.33 3.78
C VAL A 57 1.15 -5.40 5.12
N ASP A 58 2.40 -5.85 5.14
CA ASP A 58 3.21 -5.87 6.35
C ASP A 58 3.37 -4.46 6.93
N PHE A 59 3.75 -3.48 6.11
CA PHE A 59 3.84 -2.08 6.54
C PHE A 59 2.52 -1.53 7.05
N LEU A 60 1.42 -1.83 6.35
CA LEU A 60 0.08 -1.34 6.70
C LEU A 60 -0.40 -1.90 8.05
N LEU A 61 -0.03 -3.15 8.37
CA LEU A 61 -0.50 -3.86 9.56
C LEU A 61 0.48 -3.85 10.75
N THR A 62 1.77 -3.52 10.51
CA THR A 62 2.80 -3.34 11.55
C THR A 62 3.08 -1.88 11.89
N GLY A 63 2.76 -0.96 10.97
CA GLY A 63 3.05 0.46 11.13
C GLY A 63 2.36 1.07 12.35
N ASP A 64 3.06 2.01 13.01
CA ASP A 64 2.52 2.81 14.11
C ASP A 64 1.15 3.41 13.75
N ASP A 65 0.32 3.65 14.77
CA ASP A 65 -1.09 4.11 14.72
C ASP A 65 -1.44 5.14 13.61
N TYR A 66 -0.46 5.93 13.18
CA TYR A 66 -0.55 6.93 12.13
C TYR A 66 -0.90 6.39 10.74
N SER A 67 -0.38 5.26 10.28
CA SER A 67 -0.68 4.73 8.92
C SER A 67 -2.15 4.29 8.81
N SER A 68 -2.66 3.65 9.86
CA SER A 68 -4.07 3.23 9.95
C SER A 68 -5.04 4.40 10.14
N ALA A 69 -4.59 5.48 10.78
CA ALA A 69 -5.40 6.68 11.01
C ALA A 69 -5.70 7.41 9.69
N VAL A 70 -4.73 7.48 8.77
CA VAL A 70 -4.90 8.09 7.43
C VAL A 70 -6.08 7.50 6.69
N SER A 71 -6.12 6.17 6.55
CA SER A 71 -7.21 5.48 5.84
C SER A 71 -8.57 5.67 6.51
N ARG A 72 -8.61 5.91 7.82
CA ARG A 72 -9.88 6.09 8.57
C ARG A 72 -10.45 7.50 8.44
N ILE A 73 -9.59 8.52 8.34
CA ILE A 73 -10.02 9.93 8.29
C ILE A 73 -10.02 10.50 6.88
N PHE A 74 -9.55 9.74 5.88
CA PHE A 74 -9.43 10.20 4.49
C PHE A 74 -10.74 10.77 3.94
N ASP A 75 -11.87 10.12 4.26
CA ASP A 75 -13.20 10.57 3.83
C ASP A 75 -13.73 11.78 4.60
N ASP A 76 -13.10 12.14 5.71
CA ASP A 76 -13.42 13.33 6.51
C ASP A 76 -12.51 14.53 6.17
N LEU A 77 -11.53 14.35 5.26
CA LEU A 77 -10.60 15.41 4.88
C LEU A 77 -11.29 16.52 4.08
N PRO A 78 -10.89 17.79 4.31
CA PRO A 78 -11.23 18.90 3.42
C PRO A 78 -10.87 18.59 1.97
N GLU A 79 -11.69 19.04 1.01
CA GLU A 79 -11.56 18.68 -0.41
C GLU A 79 -10.16 18.94 -0.98
N GLU A 80 -9.59 20.12 -0.68
CA GLU A 80 -8.26 20.50 -1.17
C GLU A 80 -7.13 19.64 -0.59
N MET A 81 -7.27 19.21 0.66
CA MET A 81 -6.33 18.29 1.32
C MET A 81 -6.45 16.89 0.71
N ARG A 82 -7.67 16.40 0.49
CA ARG A 82 -7.93 15.12 -0.18
C ARG A 82 -7.31 15.09 -1.58
N LYS A 83 -7.45 16.17 -2.37
CA LYS A 83 -6.84 16.28 -3.70
C LYS A 83 -5.33 16.11 -3.67
N ARG A 84 -4.65 16.74 -2.70
CA ARG A 84 -3.19 16.60 -2.54
C ARG A 84 -2.79 15.20 -2.11
N VAL A 85 -3.50 14.60 -1.17
CA VAL A 85 -3.26 13.20 -0.75
C VAL A 85 -3.45 12.23 -1.92
N LEU A 86 -4.51 12.40 -2.73
CA LEU A 86 -4.72 11.61 -3.95
C LEU A 86 -3.60 11.79 -4.98
N ALA A 87 -3.06 13.00 -5.12
CA ALA A 87 -1.92 13.26 -5.99
C ALA A 87 -0.64 12.56 -5.49
N ALA A 88 -0.44 12.46 -4.17
CA ALA A 88 0.66 11.68 -3.61
C ALA A 88 0.50 10.19 -3.96
N TYR A 89 -0.69 9.61 -3.79
CA TYR A 89 -0.96 8.22 -4.20
C TYR A 89 -0.73 7.99 -5.70
N SER A 90 -1.19 8.90 -6.57
CA SER A 90 -1.06 8.74 -8.03
C SER A 90 0.39 8.68 -8.52
N SER A 91 1.33 9.29 -7.79
CA SER A 91 2.76 9.20 -8.12
C SER A 91 3.32 7.78 -8.00
N PHE A 92 2.74 6.95 -7.13
CA PHE A 92 3.15 5.56 -6.88
C PHE A 92 2.36 4.53 -7.69
N ASP A 93 1.20 4.91 -8.21
CA ASP A 93 0.39 4.10 -9.10
C ASP A 93 1.18 3.56 -10.30
N ASN A 94 2.09 4.37 -10.86
CA ASN A 94 2.91 3.96 -11.99
C ASN A 94 3.87 2.83 -11.62
N TYR A 95 4.49 2.87 -10.44
CA TYR A 95 5.41 1.82 -9.99
C TYR A 95 4.71 0.46 -9.88
N TRP A 96 3.52 0.43 -9.28
CA TRP A 96 2.70 -0.79 -9.21
C TRP A 96 2.28 -1.29 -10.58
N ARG A 97 1.84 -0.37 -11.46
CA ARG A 97 1.48 -0.73 -12.84
C ARG A 97 2.67 -1.36 -13.57
N ASP A 98 3.86 -0.79 -13.42
CA ASP A 98 5.05 -1.25 -14.13
C ASP A 98 5.50 -2.63 -13.64
N LEU A 99 5.34 -2.96 -12.35
CA LEU A 99 5.53 -4.32 -11.83
C LEU A 99 4.55 -5.33 -12.46
N ILE A 100 3.28 -4.94 -12.61
CA ILE A 100 2.25 -5.78 -13.24
C ILE A 100 2.56 -5.99 -14.72
N VAL A 101 2.89 -4.92 -15.44
CA VAL A 101 3.25 -4.98 -16.87
C VAL A 101 4.48 -5.86 -17.08
N ALA A 102 5.49 -5.76 -16.21
CA ALA A 102 6.68 -6.62 -16.30
C ALA A 102 6.34 -8.10 -16.14
N ALA A 103 5.45 -8.45 -15.19
CA ALA A 103 4.99 -9.83 -15.00
C ALA A 103 4.09 -10.32 -16.15
N GLN A 104 3.33 -9.43 -16.80
CA GLN A 104 2.59 -9.79 -18.00
C GLN A 104 3.52 -9.99 -19.20
N ALA A 105 4.58 -9.18 -19.32
CA ALA A 105 5.51 -9.22 -20.44
C ALA A 105 6.36 -10.50 -20.48
N ASP A 106 6.75 -11.04 -19.33
CA ASP A 106 7.52 -12.30 -19.25
C ASP A 106 6.63 -13.57 -19.20
N GLY A 107 5.30 -13.40 -19.25
CA GLY A 107 4.33 -14.49 -19.24
C GLY A 107 4.05 -15.08 -17.85
N SER A 108 4.61 -14.51 -16.78
CA SER A 108 4.36 -14.96 -15.40
C SER A 108 3.00 -14.49 -14.85
N ALA A 109 2.36 -13.49 -15.47
CA ALA A 109 1.01 -13.03 -15.18
C ALA A 109 0.12 -13.03 -16.44
N SER A 110 -1.20 -13.11 -16.24
CA SER A 110 -2.17 -13.14 -17.34
C SER A 110 -2.17 -11.85 -18.15
N GLN A 111 -1.93 -11.95 -19.45
CA GLN A 111 -2.06 -10.85 -20.41
C GLN A 111 -3.52 -10.55 -20.80
N ALA A 112 -4.47 -11.38 -20.38
CA ALA A 112 -5.89 -11.18 -20.67
C ALA A 112 -6.56 -10.09 -19.82
N LEU A 113 -5.87 -9.63 -18.77
CA LEU A 113 -6.38 -8.59 -17.86
C LEU A 113 -5.68 -7.27 -18.13
N ASP A 114 -6.44 -6.18 -18.14
CA ASP A 114 -5.86 -4.83 -18.22
C ASP A 114 -5.05 -4.51 -16.96
N ALA A 115 -3.80 -4.09 -17.13
CA ALA A 115 -2.88 -3.81 -16.02
C ALA A 115 -3.40 -2.71 -15.08
N THR A 116 -4.12 -1.73 -15.59
CA THR A 116 -4.70 -0.64 -14.78
C THR A 116 -5.86 -1.16 -13.94
N VAL A 117 -6.70 -2.04 -14.50
CA VAL A 117 -7.79 -2.70 -13.76
C VAL A 117 -7.22 -3.61 -12.66
N VAL A 118 -6.23 -4.45 -12.98
CA VAL A 118 -5.55 -5.31 -11.99
C VAL A 118 -4.98 -4.47 -10.85
N ARG A 119 -4.28 -3.38 -11.18
CA ARG A 119 -3.71 -2.46 -10.18
C ARG A 119 -4.78 -1.88 -9.25
N LYS A 120 -5.90 -1.41 -9.80
CA LYS A 120 -6.99 -0.82 -8.99
C LYS A 120 -7.57 -1.83 -8.00
N PHE A 121 -7.83 -3.06 -8.44
CA PHE A 121 -8.32 -4.12 -7.55
C PHE A 121 -7.29 -4.53 -6.51
N LEU A 122 -6.03 -4.69 -6.92
CA LEU A 122 -4.92 -5.02 -6.04
C LEU A 122 -4.83 -4.00 -4.91
N ILE A 123 -4.67 -2.70 -5.23
CA ILE A 123 -4.52 -1.66 -4.21
C ILE A 123 -5.73 -1.58 -3.29
N ALA A 124 -6.95 -1.59 -3.83
CA ALA A 124 -8.17 -1.58 -3.02
C ALA A 124 -8.24 -2.77 -2.05
N MET A 125 -7.81 -3.97 -2.49
CA MET A 125 -7.77 -5.15 -1.64
C MET A 125 -6.74 -4.99 -0.52
N LEU A 126 -5.52 -4.53 -0.83
CA LEU A 126 -4.46 -4.38 0.18
C LEU A 126 -4.82 -3.30 1.21
N ASP A 127 -5.32 -2.15 0.78
CA ASP A 127 -5.71 -1.06 1.68
C ASP A 127 -6.88 -1.44 2.59
N SER A 128 -7.76 -2.34 2.13
CA SER A 128 -8.84 -2.86 2.96
C SER A 128 -8.33 -3.56 4.23
N CYS A 129 -7.13 -4.15 4.22
CA CYS A 129 -6.58 -4.90 5.36
C CYS A 129 -6.57 -4.08 6.66
N ALA A 130 -6.27 -2.78 6.60
CA ALA A 130 -6.24 -1.91 7.78
C ALA A 130 -7.62 -1.71 8.44
N SER A 131 -8.70 -1.87 7.68
CA SER A 131 -10.06 -1.66 8.17
C SER A 131 -10.52 -2.81 9.08
N TRP A 132 -10.17 -4.06 8.71
CA TRP A 132 -10.70 -5.26 9.34
C TRP A 132 -9.67 -6.04 10.17
N TYR A 133 -8.37 -5.91 9.92
CA TYR A 133 -7.35 -6.67 10.66
C TYR A 133 -7.37 -6.34 12.15
N ARG A 134 -7.35 -7.37 13.00
CA ARG A 134 -7.19 -7.27 14.45
C ARG A 134 -6.15 -8.30 14.90
N PRO A 135 -5.14 -7.92 15.69
CA PRO A 135 -4.14 -8.86 16.19
C PRO A 135 -4.76 -10.07 16.89
N GLY A 136 -4.22 -11.26 16.65
CA GLY A 136 -4.74 -12.49 17.24
C GLY A 136 -4.17 -13.74 16.56
N LYS A 137 -5.05 -14.53 15.94
CA LYS A 137 -4.69 -15.84 15.35
C LYS A 137 -3.62 -15.73 14.25
N LEU A 138 -3.67 -14.69 13.44
CA LEU A 138 -2.72 -14.44 12.36
C LEU A 138 -2.01 -13.11 12.64
N GLY A 139 -0.69 -13.11 12.48
CA GLY A 139 0.11 -11.90 12.50
C GLY A 139 0.13 -11.17 11.14
N PRO A 140 0.65 -9.93 11.10
CA PRO A 140 0.71 -9.10 9.89
C PRO A 140 1.33 -9.81 8.69
N MET A 141 2.52 -10.40 8.89
CA MET A 141 3.23 -11.14 7.84
C MET A 141 2.41 -12.31 7.30
N GLN A 142 1.69 -13.05 8.15
CA GLN A 142 0.87 -14.18 7.69
C GLN A 142 -0.31 -13.72 6.83
N ILE A 143 -0.89 -12.55 7.13
CA ILE A 143 -1.92 -11.93 6.29
C ILE A 143 -1.32 -11.44 4.97
N ALA A 144 -0.13 -10.84 5.01
CA ALA A 144 0.59 -10.36 3.83
C ALA A 144 0.90 -11.48 2.83
N GLU A 145 1.39 -12.61 3.35
CA GLU A 145 1.67 -13.83 2.56
C GLU A 145 0.37 -14.38 1.93
N GLN A 146 -0.72 -14.48 2.69
CA GLN A 146 -2.01 -14.94 2.16
C GLN A 146 -2.60 -13.98 1.11
N ALA A 147 -2.45 -12.67 1.29
CA ALA A 147 -2.89 -11.68 0.31
C ALA A 147 -2.12 -11.83 -1.01
N ALA A 148 -0.80 -12.06 -0.94
CA ALA A 148 0.03 -12.31 -2.11
C ALA A 148 -0.36 -13.62 -2.81
N ASP A 149 -0.56 -14.71 -2.06
CA ASP A 149 -0.95 -15.99 -2.63
C ASP A 149 -2.34 -15.90 -3.30
N LEU A 150 -3.30 -15.22 -2.66
CA LEU A 150 -4.64 -15.00 -3.22
C LEU A 150 -4.59 -14.18 -4.52
N LEU A 151 -3.81 -13.11 -4.59
CA LEU A 151 -3.72 -12.25 -5.77
C LEU A 151 -3.02 -12.93 -6.94
N LEU A 152 -1.93 -13.67 -6.66
CA LEU A 152 -1.08 -14.22 -7.70
C LEU A 152 -1.55 -15.59 -8.16
N ASN A 153 -2.18 -16.38 -7.29
CA ASN A 153 -2.62 -17.75 -7.59
C ASN A 153 -4.15 -17.89 -7.67
N GLY A 154 -4.91 -16.96 -7.09
CA GLY A 154 -6.37 -17.03 -7.01
C GLY A 154 -6.87 -17.82 -5.80
N PHE A 155 -8.19 -17.76 -5.57
CA PHE A 155 -8.86 -18.48 -4.47
C PHE A 155 -9.25 -19.92 -4.83
N ALA A 156 -9.62 -20.14 -6.10
CA ALA A 156 -10.09 -21.44 -6.56
C ALA A 156 -8.93 -22.42 -6.72
N ALA A 157 -9.11 -23.66 -6.25
CA ALA A 157 -8.11 -24.72 -6.41
C ALA A 157 -7.92 -25.14 -7.88
N GLU A 158 -8.98 -25.02 -8.68
CA GLU A 158 -8.99 -25.30 -10.11
C GLU A 158 -9.68 -24.15 -10.84
N ARG A 159 -9.18 -23.79 -12.03
CA ARG A 159 -9.81 -22.76 -12.85
C ARG A 159 -11.12 -23.34 -13.44
N PRO A 160 -12.26 -22.68 -13.24
CA PRO A 160 -13.54 -23.12 -13.81
C PRO A 160 -13.58 -22.94 -15.34
#